data_AF-A0A8T4NZV8-F1
#
_entry.id   AF-A0A8T4NZV8-F1
#
_cell.length_a   1.000
_cell.length_b   1.000
_cell.length_c   1.000
_cell.angle_alpha   90.00
_cell.angle_beta   90.00
_cell.angle_gamma   90.00
#
_symmetry.space_group_name_H-M   'P 1'
#
loop_
_entity.id
_entity.type
_entity.pdbx_description
1 polymer ?
#
loop_
_entity_poly.entity_id
_entity_poly.type
_entity_poly.pdbx_seq_one_letter_code
_entity_poly.pdbx_strand_id
1 'polypeptide(L)'
;MANKPLRVQENKVVMAKLPREDFIKLQKHCSIKNESVNSVVRKAVMAEIDSPVPHMLAGKNLFVYNRYKDNFSWRVILDNGLRVDIEDDLPAESVSQLLDSLKQAVDERETYIKKESNGVPIPSKLVRKGI
;
A
#
# COMPACT_ATOMS: atom_id res chain seq x y z
N MET A 1 -8.63 35.52 -25.28
CA MET A 1 -9.12 34.85 -24.05
C MET A 1 -10.07 33.74 -24.49
N ALA A 2 -9.64 32.48 -24.44
CA ALA A 2 -10.44 31.35 -24.91
C ALA A 2 -11.26 30.75 -23.76
N ASN A 3 -12.58 30.81 -23.86
CA ASN A 3 -13.50 30.13 -22.97
C ASN A 3 -13.24 28.61 -23.04
N LYS A 4 -12.66 28.02 -21.99
CA LYS A 4 -12.66 26.56 -21.84
C LYS A 4 -14.11 26.10 -21.66
N PRO A 5 -14.58 25.09 -22.41
CA PRO A 5 -15.91 24.55 -22.20
C PRO A 5 -16.01 23.94 -20.80
N LEU A 6 -17.13 24.17 -20.12
CA LEU A 6 -17.52 23.46 -18.91
C LEU A 6 -17.43 21.95 -19.19
N ARG A 7 -16.56 21.24 -18.47
CA ARG A 7 -16.50 19.77 -18.50
C ARG A 7 -17.90 19.27 -18.14
N VAL A 8 -18.60 18.69 -19.11
CA VAL A 8 -19.80 17.90 -18.86
C VAL A 8 -19.36 16.80 -17.90
N GLN A 9 -19.82 16.85 -16.64
CA GLN A 9 -19.62 15.75 -15.71
C GLN A 9 -20.35 14.56 -16.30
N GLU A 10 -19.62 13.64 -16.93
CA GLU A 10 -20.15 12.33 -17.28
C GLU A 10 -20.62 11.68 -15.98
N ASN A 11 -21.93 11.52 -15.82
CA ASN A 11 -22.50 10.83 -14.67
C ASN A 11 -22.07 9.35 -14.74
N LYS A 12 -20.98 9.01 -14.06
CA LYS A 12 -20.53 7.62 -13.93
C LYS A 12 -21.37 6.92 -12.86
N VAL A 13 -22.12 5.91 -13.29
CA VAL A 13 -22.88 5.04 -12.38
C VAL A 13 -21.93 4.02 -11.78
N VAL A 14 -21.80 4.01 -10.45
CA VAL A 14 -21.02 3.02 -9.71
C VAL A 14 -21.99 2.07 -9.02
N MET A 15 -21.82 0.77 -9.25
CA MET A 15 -22.59 -0.29 -8.60
C MET A 15 -21.65 -1.17 -7.78
N ALA A 16 -22.02 -1.44 -6.54
CA ALA A 16 -21.32 -2.36 -5.66
C ALA A 16 -22.30 -3.39 -5.11
N LYS A 17 -21.89 -4.67 -5.11
CA LYS A 17 -22.66 -5.74 -4.47
C LYS A 17 -22.17 -5.91 -3.05
N LEU A 18 -23.08 -5.82 -2.07
CA LEU A 18 -22.80 -6.15 -0.68
C LEU A 18 -23.47 -7.47 -0.31
N PRO A 19 -22.80 -8.33 0.50
CA PRO A 19 -23.47 -9.42 1.20
C PRO A 19 -24.62 -8.89 2.06
N ARG A 20 -25.69 -9.69 2.18
CA ARG A 20 -26.91 -9.30 2.90
C ARG A 20 -26.64 -8.89 4.35
N GLU A 21 -25.75 -9.60 5.03
CA GLU A 21 -25.39 -9.32 6.43
C GLU A 21 -24.73 -7.95 6.59
N ASP A 22 -23.84 -7.59 5.69
CA ASP A 22 -23.13 -6.31 5.73
C ASP A 22 -24.05 -5.14 5.34
N PHE A 23 -25.01 -5.37 4.45
CA PHE A 23 -26.05 -4.39 4.16
C PHE A 23 -26.91 -4.08 5.39
N ILE A 24 -27.30 -5.09 6.17
CA ILE A 24 -28.08 -4.89 7.41
C ILE A 24 -27.27 -4.07 8.43
N LYS A 25 -25.97 -4.35 8.58
CA LYS A 25 -25.08 -3.57 9.46
C LYS A 25 -24.99 -2.12 9.00
N LEU A 26 -24.80 -1.89 7.71
CA LEU A 26 -24.72 -0.55 7.12
C LEU A 26 -26.04 0.21 7.31
N GLN A 27 -27.17 -0.44 7.07
CA GLN A 27 -28.49 0.16 7.25
C GLN A 27 -28.72 0.57 8.71
N LYS A 28 -28.38 -0.30 9.67
CA LYS A 28 -28.48 0.03 11.10
C LYS A 28 -27.62 1.24 11.47
N HIS A 29 -26.39 1.31 10.98
CA HIS A 29 -25.51 2.46 11.19
C HIS A 29 -26.09 3.75 10.59
N CYS A 30 -26.63 3.67 9.38
CA CYS A 30 -27.28 4.80 8.70
C CYS A 30 -28.51 5.29 9.48
N SER A 31 -29.32 4.38 10.02
CA SER A 31 -30.48 4.73 10.85
C SER A 31 -30.08 5.45 12.15
N ILE A 32 -28.99 5.02 12.80
CA ILE A 32 -28.50 5.67 14.03
C ILE A 32 -27.99 7.09 13.75
N LYS A 33 -27.30 7.28 12.61
CA LYS A 33 -26.72 8.58 12.22
C LYS A 33 -27.67 9.47 11.42
N ASN A 34 -28.90 9.01 11.17
CA ASN A 34 -29.92 9.71 10.38
C ASN A 34 -29.41 10.11 8.97
N GLU A 35 -28.68 9.22 8.32
CA GLU A 35 -28.16 9.41 6.95
C GLU A 35 -28.72 8.34 6.01
N SER A 36 -28.79 8.63 4.70
CA SER A 36 -29.17 7.62 3.71
C SER A 36 -27.97 6.76 3.31
N VAL A 37 -28.22 5.48 2.99
CA VAL A 37 -27.17 4.55 2.51
C VAL A 37 -26.45 5.13 1.29
N ASN A 38 -27.19 5.72 0.35
CA ASN A 38 -26.61 6.37 -0.84
C ASN A 38 -25.71 7.56 -0.49
N SER A 39 -26.07 8.36 0.52
CA SER A 39 -25.23 9.47 0.98
C SER A 39 -23.92 8.95 1.56
N VAL A 40 -23.97 7.91 2.40
CA VAL A 40 -22.79 7.30 3.01
C VAL A 40 -21.87 6.68 1.95
N VAL A 41 -22.43 5.92 1.01
CA VAL A 41 -21.67 5.32 -0.10
C VAL A 41 -21.04 6.40 -0.97
N ARG A 42 -21.78 7.47 -1.31
CA ARG A 42 -21.24 8.58 -2.09
C ARG A 42 -20.09 9.27 -1.35
N LYS A 43 -20.24 9.55 -0.05
CA LYS A 43 -19.17 10.15 0.77
C LYS A 43 -17.93 9.26 0.80
N ALA A 44 -18.09 7.95 0.95
CA ALA A 44 -16.98 7.00 0.95
C ALA A 44 -16.25 6.97 -0.40
N VAL A 45 -16.99 6.95 -1.52
CA VAL A 45 -16.41 6.99 -2.87
C VAL A 45 -15.69 8.31 -3.13
N MET A 46 -16.30 9.45 -2.74
CA MET A 46 -15.65 10.76 -2.90
C MET A 46 -14.40 10.88 -2.04
N ALA A 47 -14.41 10.36 -0.81
CA ALA A 47 -13.23 10.33 0.05
C ALA A 47 -12.07 9.57 -0.60
N GLU A 48 -12.34 8.43 -1.25
CA GLU A 48 -11.33 7.66 -1.97
C GLU A 48 -10.85 8.33 -3.26
N ILE A 49 -11.68 9.16 -3.91
CA ILE A 49 -11.28 9.92 -5.10
C ILE A 49 -10.46 11.16 -4.72
N ASP A 50 -10.90 11.90 -3.71
CA ASP A 50 -10.29 13.16 -3.29
C ASP A 50 -9.01 12.92 -2.48
N SER A 51 -8.93 11.82 -1.74
CA SER A 51 -7.78 11.41 -0.92
C SER A 51 -7.59 9.89 -1.01
N PRO A 52 -7.12 9.37 -2.16
CA PRO A 52 -6.93 7.94 -2.35
C PRO A 52 -6.00 7.37 -1.28
N VAL A 53 -6.46 6.34 -0.59
CA VAL A 53 -5.60 5.58 0.32
C VAL A 53 -4.75 4.69 -0.57
N PRO A 54 -3.42 4.90 -0.65
CA PRO A 54 -2.63 4.14 -1.59
C PRO A 54 -2.61 2.67 -1.14
N HIS A 55 -3.23 1.81 -1.96
CA HIS A 55 -3.39 0.38 -1.65
C HIS A 55 -2.07 -0.40 -1.63
N MET A 56 -1.01 0.17 -2.21
CA MET A 56 0.36 -0.32 -2.14
C MET A 56 1.29 0.87 -1.92
N LEU A 57 1.75 1.05 -0.69
CA LEU A 57 2.82 1.98 -0.38
C LEU A 57 4.14 1.21 -0.42
N ALA A 58 4.83 1.29 -1.56
CA ALA A 58 6.25 0.98 -1.54
C ALA A 58 6.99 2.17 -0.90
N GLY A 59 8.17 1.88 -0.37
CA GLY A 59 8.98 2.88 0.27
C GLY A 59 10.44 2.48 0.32
N LYS A 60 11.30 3.50 0.44
CA LYS A 60 12.74 3.34 0.55
C LYS A 60 13.16 3.36 2.01
N ASN A 61 13.80 2.28 2.45
CA ASN A 61 14.46 2.21 3.76
C ASN A 61 15.63 3.22 3.83
N LEU A 62 15.70 3.96 4.92
CA LEU A 62 16.75 4.91 5.22
C LEU A 62 17.22 4.69 6.67
N PHE A 63 18.47 4.29 6.81
CA PHE A 63 19.16 4.28 8.11
C PHE A 63 20.00 5.55 8.25
N VAL A 64 19.82 6.27 9.34
CA VAL A 64 20.52 7.54 9.63
C VAL A 64 21.39 7.34 10.87
N TYR A 65 22.70 7.50 10.72
CA TYR A 65 23.63 7.45 11.86
C TYR A 65 23.68 8.79 12.60
N ASN A 66 23.51 8.75 13.91
CA ASN A 66 23.65 9.88 14.81
C ASN A 66 24.98 9.79 15.57
N ARG A 67 25.94 10.60 15.14
CA ARG A 67 27.30 10.63 15.70
C ARG A 67 27.38 11.13 17.15
N TYR A 68 26.36 11.84 17.62
CA TYR A 68 26.37 12.43 18.97
C TYR A 68 25.97 11.42 20.05
N LYS A 69 25.09 10.47 19.70
CA LYS A 69 24.57 9.45 20.62
C LYS A 69 25.06 8.04 20.28
N ASP A 70 25.83 7.91 19.21
CA ASP A 70 26.30 6.63 18.68
C ASP A 70 25.17 5.61 18.42
N ASN A 71 24.10 6.10 17.78
CA ASN A 71 22.92 5.29 17.48
C ASN A 71 22.42 5.54 16.05
N PHE A 72 21.48 4.72 15.61
CA PHE A 72 20.88 4.79 14.29
C PHE A 72 19.37 5.04 14.41
N SER A 73 18.80 5.70 13.41
CA SER A 73 17.34 5.76 13.21
C SER A 73 17.00 5.05 11.91
N TRP A 74 15.97 4.20 11.93
CA TRP A 74 15.41 3.57 10.76
C TRP A 74 14.10 4.23 10.35
N ARG A 75 14.04 4.65 9.09
CA ARG A 75 12.93 5.41 8.51
C ARG A 75 12.57 4.81 7.16
N VAL A 76 11.32 5.00 6.76
CA VAL A 76 10.85 4.65 5.42
C VAL A 76 10.31 5.91 4.75
N ILE A 77 10.84 6.23 3.56
CA ILE A 77 10.29 7.26 2.69
C ILE A 77 9.32 6.57 1.74
N LEU A 78 8.04 6.86 1.90
CA LEU A 78 6.99 6.31 1.07
C LEU A 78 6.92 7.05 -0.28
N ASP A 79 6.37 6.40 -1.31
CA ASP A 79 6.27 6.97 -2.66
C ASP A 79 5.44 8.27 -2.73
N ASN A 80 4.52 8.47 -1.78
CA ASN A 80 3.75 9.70 -1.63
C ASN A 80 4.53 10.83 -0.94
N GLY A 81 5.82 10.63 -0.67
CA GLY A 81 6.69 11.59 0.00
C GLY A 81 6.54 11.63 1.52
N LEU A 82 5.61 10.84 2.10
CA LEU A 82 5.49 10.74 3.55
C LEU A 82 6.66 9.98 4.13
N ARG A 83 7.12 10.44 5.29
CA ARG A 83 8.14 9.76 6.07
C ARG A 83 7.50 9.04 7.25
N VAL A 84 7.83 7.77 7.40
CA VAL A 84 7.45 6.96 8.55
C VAL A 84 8.71 6.62 9.33
N ASP A 85 8.74 6.99 10.61
CA ASP A 85 9.80 6.59 11.52
C ASP A 85 9.46 5.18 12.06
N ILE A 86 10.37 4.23 11.84
CA ILE A 86 10.18 2.82 12.22
C ILE A 86 10.73 2.57 13.60
N GLU A 87 11.97 2.99 13.83
CA GLU A 87 12.63 2.88 15.11
C GLU A 87 13.69 3.98 15.24
N ASP A 88 13.83 4.51 16.45
CA ASP A 88 14.87 5.45 16.83
C ASP A 88 15.80 4.81 17.88
N ASP A 89 17.00 5.35 18.03
CA ASP A 89 17.97 4.88 19.04
C ASP A 89 18.40 3.41 18.87
N LEU A 90 18.49 2.95 17.61
CA LEU A 90 19.01 1.62 17.30
C LEU A 90 20.51 1.54 17.59
N PRO A 91 20.97 0.57 18.40
CA PRO A 91 22.40 0.36 18.61
C PRO A 91 23.07 -0.24 17.36
N ALA A 92 24.36 0.03 17.19
CA ALA A 92 25.13 -0.41 16.03
C ALA A 92 25.12 -1.95 15.83
N GLU A 93 25.08 -2.70 16.93
CA GLU A 93 25.01 -4.17 16.91
C GLU A 93 23.70 -4.66 16.25
N SER A 94 22.55 -4.09 16.64
CA SER A 94 21.25 -4.47 16.05
C SER A 94 21.19 -4.15 14.57
N VAL A 95 21.76 -3.02 14.14
CA VAL A 95 21.84 -2.68 12.70
C VAL A 95 22.73 -3.67 11.95
N SER A 96 23.83 -4.10 12.55
CA SER A 96 24.75 -5.08 11.95
C SER A 96 24.11 -6.46 11.82
N GLN A 97 23.45 -6.94 12.87
CA GLN A 97 22.70 -8.20 12.83
C GLN A 97 21.59 -8.18 11.77
N LEU A 98 20.87 -7.06 11.66
CA LEU A 98 19.86 -6.89 10.63
C LEU A 98 20.48 -6.92 9.23
N LEU A 99 21.61 -6.25 9.01
CA LEU A 99 22.31 -6.26 7.72
C LEU A 99 22.71 -7.68 7.30
N ASP A 100 23.23 -8.48 8.23
CA ASP A 100 23.65 -9.85 7.93
C ASP A 100 22.45 -10.75 7.62
N SER A 101 21.35 -10.61 8.38
CA SER A 101 20.10 -11.32 8.10
C SER A 101 19.51 -10.93 6.73
N LEU A 102 19.57 -9.65 6.36
CA LEU A 102 19.10 -9.16 5.06
C LEU A 102 19.94 -9.71 3.90
N LYS A 103 21.27 -9.75 4.05
CA LYS A 103 22.15 -10.36 3.04
C LYS A 103 21.82 -11.83 2.84
N GLN A 104 21.71 -12.59 3.94
CA GLN A 104 21.35 -14.00 3.87
C GLN A 104 20.01 -14.21 3.15
N ALA A 105 18.98 -13.42 3.48
CA ALA A 105 17.68 -13.55 2.83
C ALA A 105 17.72 -13.22 1.32
N VAL A 106 18.55 -12.25 0.92
CA VAL A 106 18.77 -11.94 -0.51
C VAL A 106 19.52 -13.07 -1.21
N ASP A 107 20.58 -13.59 -0.60
CA ASP A 107 21.38 -14.69 -1.14
C ASP A 107 20.54 -15.98 -1.28
N GLU A 108 19.71 -16.30 -0.28
CA GLU A 108 18.76 -17.40 -0.35
C GLU A 108 17.78 -17.19 -1.51
N ARG A 109 17.20 -15.99 -1.64
CA ARG A 109 16.30 -15.67 -2.75
C ARG A 109 16.99 -15.89 -4.10
N GLU A 110 18.22 -15.42 -4.27
CA GLU A 110 18.96 -15.59 -5.52
C GLU A 110 19.24 -17.07 -5.82
N THR A 111 19.61 -17.82 -4.79
CA THR A 111 19.85 -19.26 -4.86
C THR A 111 18.60 -20.05 -5.25
N TYR A 112 17.43 -19.67 -4.74
CA TYR A 112 16.16 -20.35 -5.02
C TYR A 112 15.50 -19.89 -6.33
N ILE A 113 15.57 -18.61 -6.67
CA ILE A 113 14.88 -18.06 -7.83
C ILE A 113 15.65 -18.34 -9.14
N LYS A 114 16.95 -18.68 -9.10
CA LYS A 114 17.82 -19.06 -10.25
C LYS A 114 17.41 -18.38 -11.57
N LYS A 115 17.15 -17.07 -11.52
CA LYS A 115 16.75 -16.33 -12.71
C LYS A 115 17.99 -16.12 -13.56
N GLU A 116 18.00 -16.69 -14.76
CA GLU A 116 18.87 -16.18 -15.82
C GLU A 116 18.47 -14.72 -16.12
N SER A 117 19.46 -13.89 -16.47
CA SER A 117 19.35 -12.43 -16.50
C SER A 117 18.23 -11.84 -17.37
N ASN A 118 17.57 -12.66 -18.21
CA ASN A 118 16.49 -12.25 -19.13
C ASN A 118 15.23 -13.14 -19.08
N GLY A 119 15.10 -14.05 -18.11
CA GLY A 119 13.93 -14.92 -17.99
C GLY A 119 12.82 -14.33 -17.12
N VAL A 120 11.62 -14.12 -17.68
CA VAL A 120 10.41 -13.82 -16.89
C VAL A 120 9.82 -15.14 -16.37
N PRO A 121 9.65 -15.33 -15.05
CA PRO A 121 9.08 -16.56 -14.52
C PRO A 121 7.60 -16.63 -14.87
N ILE A 122 7.17 -17.73 -15.48
CA ILE A 122 5.76 -18.01 -15.74
C ILE A 122 5.11 -18.46 -14.43
N PRO A 123 4.06 -17.77 -13.94
CA PRO A 123 3.28 -18.21 -12.79
C PRO A 123 2.87 -19.68 -12.94
N SER A 124 3.05 -20.48 -11.90
CA SER A 124 2.68 -21.91 -11.88
C SER A 124 1.19 -22.18 -12.16
N LYS A 125 0.34 -21.16 -12.04
CA LYS A 125 -1.08 -21.18 -12.43
C LYS A 125 -1.31 -21.11 -13.95
N LEU A 126 -0.31 -20.69 -14.73
CA LEU A 126 -0.35 -20.58 -16.19
C LEU A 126 0.34 -21.76 -16.90
N VAL A 127 1.05 -22.60 -16.15
CA VAL A 127 1.64 -23.84 -16.66
C VAL A 127 0.58 -24.94 -16.55
N ARG A 128 0.10 -25.45 -17.69
CA ARG A 128 -0.75 -26.65 -17.72
C ARG A 128 0.07 -27.79 -17.13
N LYS A 129 -0.35 -28.33 -15.98
CA LYS A 129 0.25 -29.57 -15.47
C LYS A 129 0.04 -30.64 -16.54
N GLY A 130 1.14 -31.14 -17.12
CA GLY A 130 1.12 -32.32 -17.97
C GLY A 130 0.56 -33.50 -17.18
N ILE A 131 -0.14 -34.39 -17.90
CA ILE A 131 -0.93 -35.54 -17.45
C ILE A 131 -0.36 -36.23 -16.20
#